data_AF-A0A2P2L5D9-F1
#
_entry.id   AF-A0A2P2L5D9-F1
#
_cell.length_a   1.000
_cell.length_b   1.000
_cell.length_c   1.000
_cell.angle_alpha   90.00
_cell.angle_beta   90.00
_cell.angle_gamma   90.00
#
_symmetry.space_group_name_H-M   'P 1'
#
loop_
_entity.id
_entity.type
_entity.pdbx_description
1 polymer ?
#
loop_
_entity_poly.entity_id
_entity_poly.type
_entity_poly.pdbx_seq_one_letter_code
_entity_poly.pdbx_strand_id
1 'polypeptide(L)'
;MGGKCPSRKVKKRRYSHKTARRAKFLLKGDDAVYEELQKPDSEKRRLPHDEDLPGMGQYYCLHCDRYFANVTVRDEHFKTKRHKKR
;
A
#
# COMPACT_ATOMS: atom_id res chain seq x y z
N MET A 1 -20.59 -33.95 -8.97
CA MET A 1 -20.84 -33.04 -10.12
C MET A 1 -21.75 -31.90 -9.66
N GLY A 2 -21.22 -30.88 -8.98
CA GLY A 2 -22.02 -29.75 -8.49
C GLY A 2 -22.20 -28.68 -9.56
N GLY A 3 -23.36 -28.66 -10.22
CA GLY A 3 -23.70 -27.68 -11.26
C GLY A 3 -23.80 -26.25 -10.69
N LYS A 4 -23.29 -25.27 -11.45
CA LYS A 4 -23.36 -23.85 -11.09
C LYS A 4 -24.83 -23.39 -11.13
N CYS A 5 -25.34 -22.83 -10.04
CA CYS A 5 -26.72 -22.36 -9.92
C CYS A 5 -27.10 -21.38 -11.05
N PRO A 6 -28.19 -21.60 -11.79
CA PRO A 6 -28.59 -20.81 -12.96
C PRO A 6 -28.96 -19.34 -12.63
N SER A 7 -29.22 -19.02 -11.36
CA SER A 7 -29.48 -17.65 -10.90
C SER A 7 -28.21 -16.83 -10.63
N ARG A 8 -27.02 -17.46 -10.63
CA ARG A 8 -25.77 -16.77 -10.27
C ARG A 8 -25.27 -15.91 -11.43
N LYS A 9 -25.65 -14.63 -11.45
CA LYS A 9 -25.09 -13.62 -12.36
C LYS A 9 -23.63 -13.34 -12.01
N VAL A 10 -22.70 -14.02 -12.68
CA VAL A 10 -21.26 -13.74 -12.56
C VAL A 10 -20.92 -12.52 -13.42
N LYS A 11 -20.69 -11.36 -12.81
CA LYS A 11 -20.18 -10.17 -13.52
C LYS A 11 -18.79 -10.47 -14.09
N LYS A 12 -18.66 -10.48 -15.43
CA LYS A 12 -17.35 -10.62 -16.10
C LYS A 12 -16.51 -9.36 -15.85
N ARG A 13 -15.44 -9.44 -15.06
CA ARG A 13 -14.50 -8.32 -14.81
C ARG A 13 -13.58 -8.07 -16.02
N ARG A 14 -14.14 -7.54 -17.11
CA ARG A 14 -13.39 -7.29 -18.37
C ARG A 14 -12.22 -6.30 -18.21
N TYR A 15 -12.26 -5.41 -17.21
CA TYR A 15 -11.25 -4.36 -17.00
C TYR A 15 -10.27 -4.62 -15.85
N SER A 16 -10.18 -5.85 -15.34
CA SER A 16 -9.27 -6.18 -14.22
C SER A 16 -7.80 -5.86 -14.53
N HIS A 17 -7.37 -6.03 -15.78
CA HIS A 17 -5.99 -5.76 -16.17
C HIS A 17 -5.68 -4.26 -16.30
N LYS A 18 -6.66 -3.45 -16.74
CA LYS A 18 -6.50 -1.99 -16.82
C LYS A 18 -6.47 -1.36 -15.43
N THR A 19 -7.36 -1.81 -14.53
CA THR A 19 -7.41 -1.35 -13.14
C THR A 19 -6.13 -1.70 -12.38
N ALA A 20 -5.61 -2.93 -12.54
CA ALA A 20 -4.33 -3.33 -11.93
C ALA A 20 -3.14 -2.51 -12.43
N ARG A 21 -3.09 -2.18 -13.74
CA ARG A 21 -2.04 -1.31 -14.28
C ARG A 21 -2.15 0.12 -13.76
N ARG A 22 -3.36 0.69 -13.71
CA ARG A 22 -3.58 2.05 -13.20
C ARG A 22 -3.15 2.18 -11.73
N ALA A 23 -3.40 1.15 -10.91
CA ALA A 23 -2.99 1.15 -9.50
C ALA A 23 -1.47 1.31 -9.31
N LYS A 24 -0.64 0.85 -10.28
CA LYS A 24 0.81 1.05 -10.22
C LYS A 24 1.22 2.52 -10.39
N PHE A 25 0.48 3.28 -11.20
CA PHE A 25 0.77 4.70 -11.46
C PHE A 25 0.23 5.63 -10.38
N LEU A 26 -0.77 5.19 -9.61
CA LEU A 26 -1.28 5.95 -8.46
C LEU A 26 -0.33 5.90 -7.27
N LEU A 27 0.50 4.86 -7.20
CA LEU A 27 1.54 4.72 -6.20
C LEU A 27 2.78 5.48 -6.64
N LYS A 28 3.55 5.95 -5.66
CA LYS A 28 4.87 6.53 -5.91
C LYS A 28 5.77 5.51 -6.61
N GLY A 29 6.49 5.97 -7.62
CA GLY A 29 7.44 5.15 -8.39
C GLY A 29 8.67 4.80 -7.56
N ASP A 30 9.29 3.66 -7.87
CA ASP A 30 10.40 3.12 -7.09
C ASP A 30 11.63 4.05 -7.11
N ASP A 31 11.89 4.72 -8.24
CA ASP A 31 12.99 5.69 -8.38
C ASP A 31 12.81 6.89 -7.43
N ALA A 32 11.61 7.47 -7.38
CA ALA A 32 11.31 8.59 -6.50
C ALA A 32 11.36 8.20 -5.01
N VAL A 33 11.00 6.95 -4.68
CA VAL A 33 11.14 6.41 -3.32
C VAL A 33 12.62 6.24 -2.96
N TYR A 34 13.44 5.76 -3.90
CA TYR A 34 14.87 5.58 -3.69
C TYR A 34 15.61 6.90 -3.44
N GLU A 35 15.28 7.94 -4.21
CA GLU A 35 15.80 9.29 -4.00
C GLU A 35 15.46 9.84 -2.61
N GLU A 36 14.24 9.60 -2.11
CA GLU A 36 13.85 10.03 -0.76
C GLU A 36 14.54 9.24 0.36
N LEU A 37 14.90 7.98 0.12
CA LEU A 37 15.63 7.16 1.11
C LEU A 37 17.09 7.58 1.24
N GLN A 38 17.71 8.06 0.17
CA GLN A 38 19.07 8.60 0.22
C GLN A 38 19.17 9.90 1.00
N LYS A 39 18.07 10.64 1.17
CA LYS A 39 18.07 11.89 1.94
C LYS A 39 18.40 11.61 3.41
N PRO A 40 19.24 12.45 4.03
CA PRO A 40 19.66 12.26 5.41
C PRO A 40 18.47 12.38 6.36
N ASP A 41 18.52 11.64 7.47
CA ASP A 41 17.44 11.61 8.48
C ASP A 41 17.14 12.99 9.09
N SER A 42 18.07 13.94 9.02
CA SER A 42 17.86 15.33 9.42
C SER A 42 16.76 16.05 8.62
N GLU A 43 16.51 15.61 7.38
CA GLU A 43 15.46 16.15 6.52
C GLU A 43 14.14 15.37 6.62
N LYS A 44 14.15 14.19 7.25
CA LYS A 44 12.95 13.38 7.48
C LYS A 44 12.13 14.01 8.61
N ARG A 45 11.36 15.02 8.24
CA ARG A 45 10.40 15.69 9.13
C ARG A 45 9.49 14.65 9.77
N ARG A 46 9.27 14.77 11.08
CA ARG A 46 8.24 13.99 11.76
C ARG A 46 6.90 14.32 11.11
N LEU A 47 6.15 13.28 10.73
CA LEU A 47 4.83 13.48 10.16
C LEU A 47 3.94 14.20 11.18
N PRO A 48 3.12 15.17 10.73
CA PRO A 48 2.14 15.81 11.59
C PRO A 48 1.12 14.78 12.07
N HIS A 49 0.56 15.03 13.25
CA HIS A 49 -0.51 14.22 13.80
C HIS A 49 -1.80 14.54 13.02
N ASP A 50 -2.36 13.55 12.35
CA ASP A 50 -3.57 13.69 11.53
C ASP A 50 -4.65 12.72 12.03
N GLU A 51 -5.73 13.26 12.57
CA GLU A 51 -6.82 12.49 13.20
C GLU A 51 -7.63 11.65 12.20
N ASP A 52 -7.62 12.03 10.91
CA ASP A 52 -8.34 11.31 9.86
C ASP A 52 -7.59 10.04 9.39
N LEU A 53 -6.31 9.93 9.75
CA LEU A 53 -5.45 8.84 9.31
C LEU A 53 -5.27 7.75 10.39
N PRO A 54 -5.14 6.47 9.98
CA PRO A 54 -4.83 5.38 10.91
C PRO A 54 -3.57 5.68 11.72
N GLY A 55 -3.63 5.45 13.04
CA GLY A 55 -2.49 5.70 13.94
C GLY A 55 -2.08 7.17 14.02
N MET A 56 -3.03 8.08 13.77
CA MET A 56 -2.83 9.52 13.74
C MET A 56 -1.77 9.98 12.73
N GLY A 57 -1.61 9.24 11.62
CA GLY A 57 -0.60 9.52 10.59
C GLY A 57 0.85 9.18 10.98
N GLN A 58 1.09 8.64 12.17
CA GLN A 58 2.44 8.43 12.69
C GLN A 58 3.13 7.17 12.14
N TYR A 59 2.37 6.10 11.88
CA TYR A 59 2.94 4.81 11.48
C TYR A 59 2.81 4.64 9.97
N TYR A 60 3.73 5.25 9.24
CA TYR A 60 3.75 5.27 7.78
C TYR A 60 4.88 4.42 7.19
N CYS A 61 4.64 3.80 6.03
CA CYS A 61 5.66 3.12 5.24
C CYS A 61 5.83 3.79 3.87
N LEU A 62 7.01 4.38 3.64
CA LEU A 62 7.39 5.05 2.39
C LEU A 62 7.31 4.12 1.17
N HIS A 63 7.86 2.91 1.27
CA HIS A 63 7.80 1.95 0.18
C HIS A 63 6.38 1.57 -0.15
N CYS A 64 5.53 1.37 0.85
CA CYS A 64 4.18 0.83 0.67
C CYS A 64 3.10 1.88 0.41
N ASP A 65 3.38 3.16 0.70
CA ASP A 65 2.42 4.26 0.71
C ASP A 65 1.16 3.90 1.52
N ARG A 66 1.40 3.41 2.74
CA ARG A 66 0.36 2.90 3.65
C ARG A 66 0.58 3.37 5.06
N TYR A 67 -0.52 3.75 5.71
CA TYR A 67 -0.61 4.06 7.13
C TYR A 67 -1.09 2.83 7.92
N PHE A 68 -0.58 2.70 9.14
CA PHE A 68 -0.89 1.61 10.06
C PHE A 68 -1.45 2.18 11.37
N ALA A 69 -2.24 1.38 12.09
CA ALA A 69 -2.80 1.81 13.37
C ALA A 69 -1.76 1.80 14.50
N ASN A 70 -0.82 0.84 14.50
CA ASN A 70 0.14 0.60 15.59
C ASN A 70 1.56 0.37 15.07
N VAL A 71 2.55 0.60 15.93
CA VAL A 71 3.98 0.27 15.69
C VAL A 71 4.18 -1.21 15.36
N THR A 72 3.55 -2.11 16.12
CA THR A 72 3.72 -3.55 15.96
C THR A 72 3.31 -4.03 14.57
N VAL A 73 2.18 -3.52 14.06
CA VAL A 73 1.67 -3.85 12.72
C VAL A 73 2.59 -3.33 11.62
N ARG A 74 3.18 -2.14 11.81
CA ARG A 74 4.19 -1.59 10.90
C ARG A 74 5.44 -2.47 10.86
N ASP A 75 5.91 -2.94 12.01
CA ASP A 75 7.12 -3.75 12.09
C ASP A 75 6.90 -5.17 11.54
N GLU A 76 5.71 -5.74 11.75
CA GLU A 76 5.29 -6.97 11.09
C GLU A 76 5.18 -6.79 9.57
N HIS A 77 4.68 -5.64 9.11
CA HIS A 77 4.58 -5.32 7.69
C HIS A 77 5.94 -5.39 6.98
N PHE A 78 7.01 -4.87 7.60
CA PHE A 78 8.37 -4.94 7.04
C PHE A 78 8.88 -6.37 6.83
N LYS A 79 8.42 -7.32 7.65
CA LYS A 79 8.80 -8.74 7.53
C LYS A 79 8.10 -9.46 6.38
N THR A 80 6.97 -8.92 5.90
CA THR A 80 6.15 -9.57 4.87
C THR A 80 6.83 -9.65 3.50
N LYS A 81 6.56 -10.73 2.75
CA LYS A 81 7.09 -10.91 1.38
C LYS A 81 6.67 -9.79 0.42
N ARG A 82 5.52 -9.17 0.64
CA ARG A 82 5.01 -8.08 -0.20
C ARG A 82 5.86 -6.82 -0.06
N HIS A 83 6.27 -6.49 1.17
CA HIS A 83 7.14 -5.35 1.43
C HIS A 83 8.53 -5.60 0.85
N LYS A 84 9.11 -6.78 1.10
CA LYS A 84 10.46 -7.16 0.60
C LYS A 84 10.59 -7.27 -0.92
N LYS A 85 9.47 -7.46 -1.63
CA LYS A 85 9.46 -7.53 -3.10
C LYS A 85 9.46 -6.13 -3.73
N ARG A 86 9.12 -5.12 -2.95
CA ARG A 86 9.01 -3.74 -3.39
C ARG A 86 10.36 -3.04 -3.33
#